data_AF-A0A2S2PLD8-F1
#
_entry.id   AF-A0A2S2PLD8-F1
#
_cell.length_a   1.000
_cell.length_b   1.000
_cell.length_c   1.000
_cell.angle_alpha   90.00
_cell.angle_beta   90.00
_cell.angle_gamma   90.00
#
_symmetry.space_group_name_H-M   'P 1'
#
loop_
_entity.id
_entity.type
_entity.pdbx_description
1 polymer ?
#
loop_
_entity_poly.entity_id
_entity_poly.type
_entity_poly.pdbx_seq_one_letter_code
_entity_poly.pdbx_strand_id
1 'polypeptide(L)'
;TYQQTFPAKKHSKKSNSSTVATITRDWIGTCNFSLQMTLWTTRLYLKNLPPILIQILCPNVYKHYYPALNLCLNPGKYALHIERWLDYFHHNNLHIIDGDQLKSNPVDVLDQFQKFLKITPPFDYSSHIRYDAKKGFFCKVLEGGGNKCLGKGKGRQYATMDAESYKYLREYYMPYNTALVKLLRKLEHTTIPQWLKDDLSYSST
;
A
#
# COMPACT_ATOMS: atom_id res chain seq x y z
N THR A 1 -1.08 -6.04 -9.99
CA THR A 1 -1.06 -4.65 -9.49
C THR A 1 -1.87 -4.58 -8.22
N TYR A 2 -1.24 -4.45 -7.05
CA TYR A 2 -1.94 -4.23 -5.77
C TYR A 2 -1.94 -2.73 -5.38
N GLN A 3 -2.03 -1.83 -6.37
CA GLN A 3 -2.56 -0.50 -6.12
C GLN A 3 -4.07 -0.61 -6.16
N GLN A 4 -4.72 -0.54 -5.00
CA GLN A 4 -6.17 -0.36 -4.98
C GLN A 4 -6.45 1.08 -5.37
N THR A 5 -6.65 1.30 -6.66
CA THR A 5 -7.15 2.57 -7.19
C THR A 5 -8.66 2.52 -7.14
N PHE A 6 -9.26 3.47 -6.41
CA PHE A 6 -10.70 3.61 -6.33
C PHE A 6 -11.12 4.77 -7.24
N PRO A 7 -11.84 4.53 -8.34
CA PRO A 7 -12.48 5.60 -9.07
C PRO A 7 -13.62 6.16 -8.20
N ALA A 8 -13.49 7.40 -7.73
CA ALA A 8 -14.55 8.08 -7.00
C ALA A 8 -15.38 8.93 -7.98
N LYS A 9 -16.68 8.61 -8.12
CA LYS A 9 -17.64 9.48 -8.81
C LYS A 9 -18.15 10.53 -7.83
N LYS A 10 -18.02 11.81 -8.17
CA LYS A 10 -18.63 12.91 -7.40
C LYS A 10 -20.15 12.75 -7.40
N HIS A 11 -20.76 12.70 -6.21
CA HIS A 11 -22.20 12.85 -6.02
C HIS A 11 -22.60 14.34 -6.15
N SER A 12 -22.40 14.91 -7.34
CA SER A 12 -22.93 16.22 -7.70
C SER A 12 -23.10 16.27 -9.21
N LYS A 13 -24.33 16.47 -9.68
CA LYS A 13 -24.78 16.41 -11.07
C LYS A 13 -24.16 17.48 -12.01
N LYS A 14 -22.99 18.07 -11.72
CA LYS A 14 -22.48 19.22 -12.51
C LYS A 14 -20.96 19.40 -12.65
N SER A 15 -20.13 18.36 -12.50
CA SER A 15 -18.69 18.48 -12.84
C SER A 15 -18.09 17.15 -13.29
N ASN A 16 -17.76 17.05 -14.58
CA ASN A 16 -17.00 15.95 -15.22
C ASN A 16 -15.52 15.92 -14.78
N SER A 17 -15.24 15.96 -13.48
CA SER A 17 -13.88 15.81 -12.95
C SER A 17 -13.86 14.54 -12.11
N SER A 18 -13.44 13.45 -12.75
CA SER A 18 -13.12 12.20 -12.07
C SER A 18 -11.96 12.45 -11.10
N THR A 19 -12.01 11.78 -9.96
CA THR A 19 -11.01 11.89 -8.90
C THR A 19 -10.36 10.53 -8.67
N VAL A 20 -9.06 10.50 -8.43
CA VAL A 20 -8.28 9.27 -8.21
C VAL A 20 -7.67 9.29 -6.82
N ALA A 21 -7.70 8.14 -6.15
CA ALA A 21 -7.01 7.93 -4.89
C ALA A 21 -6.08 6.72 -4.98
N THR A 22 -4.91 6.82 -4.36
CA THR A 22 -3.94 5.72 -4.27
C THR A 22 -3.51 5.52 -2.82
N ILE A 23 -3.44 4.27 -2.37
CA ILE A 23 -2.97 3.93 -1.02
C ILE A 23 -1.51 3.50 -1.13
N THR A 24 -0.63 4.13 -0.33
CA THR A 24 0.81 3.85 -0.28
C THR A 24 1.22 3.40 1.12
N ARG A 25 2.19 2.51 1.20
CA ARG A 25 2.75 1.95 2.44
C ARG A 25 4.16 1.43 2.19
N ASP A 26 4.88 1.01 3.24
CA ASP A 26 6.15 0.31 3.05
C ASP A 26 5.96 -0.89 2.10
N TRP A 27 6.65 -0.81 0.97
CA TRP A 27 6.55 -1.82 -0.06
C TRP A 27 7.43 -3.04 0.23
N ILE A 28 8.49 -2.91 1.03
CA ILE A 28 9.40 -4.04 1.32
C ILE A 28 8.62 -5.15 2.04
N GLY A 29 7.88 -4.80 3.09
CA GLY A 29 6.98 -5.73 3.76
C GLY A 29 5.84 -6.25 2.87
N THR A 30 5.34 -5.40 1.97
CA THR A 30 4.26 -5.77 1.02
C THR A 30 4.74 -6.72 -0.09
N CYS A 31 6.00 -6.60 -0.49
CA CYS A 31 6.64 -7.48 -1.46
C CYS A 31 6.84 -8.88 -0.84
N ASN A 32 7.32 -8.95 0.41
CA ASN A 32 7.38 -10.22 1.15
C ASN A 32 6.01 -10.92 1.20
N PHE A 33 4.95 -10.18 1.56
CA PHE A 33 3.58 -10.68 1.56
C PHE A 33 3.15 -11.22 0.18
N SER A 34 3.46 -10.48 -0.88
CA SER A 34 3.07 -10.85 -2.25
C SER A 34 3.77 -12.12 -2.73
N LEU A 35 5.08 -12.25 -2.47
CA LEU A 35 5.84 -13.46 -2.78
C LEU A 35 5.33 -14.67 -2.00
N GLN A 36 5.11 -14.52 -0.69
CA GLN A 36 4.58 -15.61 0.14
C GLN A 36 3.16 -16.01 -0.27
N MET A 37 2.32 -15.07 -0.71
CA MET A 37 1.01 -15.38 -1.29
C MET A 37 1.12 -16.17 -2.59
N THR A 38 1.97 -15.73 -3.53
CA THR A 38 2.18 -16.43 -4.81
C THR A 38 2.68 -17.85 -4.56
N LEU A 39 3.70 -18.01 -3.71
CA LEU A 39 4.25 -19.31 -3.29
C LEU A 39 3.19 -20.23 -2.68
N TRP A 40 2.32 -19.69 -1.81
CA TRP A 40 1.24 -20.45 -1.19
C TRP A 40 0.22 -20.95 -2.23
N THR A 41 -0.14 -20.11 -3.21
CA THR A 41 -1.09 -20.48 -4.26
C THR A 41 -0.54 -21.46 -5.31
N THR A 42 0.77 -21.42 -5.58
CA THR A 42 1.38 -22.23 -6.65
C THR A 42 1.90 -23.60 -6.19
N ARG A 43 1.76 -23.97 -4.90
CA ARG A 43 2.32 -25.22 -4.33
C ARG A 43 3.80 -25.43 -4.68
N LEU A 44 4.56 -24.38 -4.94
CA LEU A 44 5.99 -24.47 -5.21
C LEU A 44 6.72 -24.74 -3.89
N TYR A 45 7.32 -25.94 -3.78
CA TYR A 45 8.08 -26.44 -2.62
C TYR A 45 9.43 -25.72 -2.47
N LEU A 46 9.42 -24.43 -2.13
CA LEU A 46 10.63 -23.69 -1.73
C LEU A 46 10.49 -23.20 -0.28
N LYS A 47 10.04 -24.08 0.61
CA LYS A 47 9.80 -23.75 2.03
C LYS A 47 11.06 -23.37 2.82
N ASN A 48 12.27 -23.59 2.27
CA ASN A 48 13.51 -23.54 3.03
C ASN A 48 14.65 -22.71 2.39
N LEU A 49 14.41 -21.94 1.33
CA LEU A 49 15.46 -21.08 0.76
C LEU A 49 15.14 -19.60 1.03
N PRO A 50 16.07 -18.82 1.60
CA PRO A 50 15.88 -17.38 1.74
C PRO A 50 15.77 -16.74 0.34
N PRO A 51 14.91 -15.72 0.17
CA PRO A 51 14.64 -15.09 -1.13
C PRO A 51 15.90 -14.64 -1.89
N ILE A 52 16.95 -14.26 -1.16
CA ILE A 52 18.26 -13.84 -1.69
C ILE A 52 19.09 -15.01 -2.28
N LEU A 53 19.06 -16.21 -1.69
CA LEU A 53 19.86 -17.35 -2.19
C LEU A 53 19.33 -17.85 -3.55
N ILE A 54 18.03 -17.70 -3.81
CA ILE A 54 17.42 -18.02 -5.11
C ILE A 54 17.92 -17.06 -6.20
N GLN A 55 18.21 -15.80 -5.82
CA GLN A 55 18.70 -14.78 -6.73
C GLN A 55 20.20 -14.93 -7.03
N ILE A 56 21.00 -15.43 -6.09
CA ILE A 56 22.46 -15.55 -6.28
C ILE A 56 22.87 -16.91 -6.90
N LEU A 57 22.18 -18.01 -6.57
CA LEU A 57 22.73 -19.35 -6.83
C LEU A 57 22.39 -20.00 -8.17
N CYS A 58 21.40 -19.53 -8.95
CA CYS A 58 20.91 -20.31 -10.09
C CYS A 58 20.47 -19.48 -11.31
N PRO A 59 21.40 -19.03 -12.18
CA PRO A 59 21.11 -18.30 -13.43
C PRO A 59 20.10 -19.00 -14.36
N ASN A 60 20.02 -20.33 -14.34
CA ASN A 60 19.10 -21.10 -15.19
C ASN A 60 17.68 -21.30 -14.60
N VAL A 61 17.47 -21.00 -13.30
CA VAL A 61 16.14 -21.01 -12.65
C VAL A 61 15.41 -19.66 -12.84
N TYR A 62 16.14 -18.60 -13.20
CA TYR A 62 15.64 -17.24 -13.39
C TYR A 62 14.46 -17.14 -14.36
N LYS A 63 14.40 -17.95 -15.42
CA LYS A 63 13.38 -17.82 -16.48
C LYS A 63 11.95 -18.06 -15.97
N HIS A 64 11.78 -18.90 -14.94
CA HIS A 64 10.48 -19.18 -14.33
C HIS A 64 10.12 -18.23 -13.17
N TYR A 65 11.11 -17.59 -12.53
CA TYR A 65 10.90 -16.75 -11.34
C TYR A 65 10.86 -15.25 -11.63
N TYR A 66 11.46 -14.81 -12.73
CA TYR A 66 11.46 -13.41 -13.18
C TYR A 66 10.05 -12.77 -13.23
N PRO A 67 8.99 -13.49 -13.66
CA PRO A 67 7.63 -12.94 -13.63
C PRO A 67 7.14 -12.66 -12.20
N ALA A 68 7.35 -13.59 -11.27
CA ALA A 68 6.92 -13.45 -9.87
C ALA A 68 7.68 -12.33 -9.15
N LEU A 69 8.99 -12.22 -9.40
CA LEU A 69 9.82 -11.15 -8.86
C LEU A 69 9.41 -9.79 -9.41
N ASN A 70 9.16 -9.67 -10.72
CA ASN A 70 8.69 -8.42 -11.32
C ASN A 70 7.31 -7.99 -10.81
N LEU A 71 6.41 -8.94 -10.58
CA LEU A 71 5.10 -8.69 -9.97
C LEU A 71 5.22 -8.20 -8.53
N CYS A 72 6.30 -8.55 -7.84
CA CYS A 72 6.61 -8.06 -6.52
C CYS A 72 7.27 -6.69 -6.56
N LEU A 73 8.30 -6.50 -7.39
CA LEU A 73 9.16 -5.33 -7.29
C LEU A 73 8.56 -4.08 -7.93
N ASN A 74 7.95 -4.23 -9.12
CA ASN A 74 7.53 -3.07 -9.91
C ASN A 74 6.38 -2.26 -9.31
N PRO A 75 5.35 -2.84 -8.66
CA PRO A 75 4.26 -2.03 -8.14
C PRO A 75 4.66 -1.14 -6.94
N GLY A 76 5.81 -1.41 -6.32
CA GLY A 76 6.40 -0.56 -5.26
C GLY A 76 7.08 0.71 -5.73
N LYS A 77 7.26 0.87 -7.05
CA LYS A 77 7.82 2.09 -7.65
C LYS A 77 6.77 3.18 -7.71
N TYR A 78 6.30 3.64 -6.55
CA TYR A 78 5.12 4.52 -6.45
C TYR A 78 5.24 5.80 -7.27
N ALA A 79 6.39 6.48 -7.26
CA ALA A 79 6.60 7.71 -8.00
C ALA A 79 6.28 7.53 -9.50
N LEU A 80 6.82 6.48 -10.12
CA LEU A 80 6.59 6.15 -11.53
C LEU A 80 5.10 5.95 -11.85
N HIS A 81 4.36 5.30 -10.95
CA HIS A 81 2.93 5.06 -11.16
C HIS A 81 2.09 6.32 -10.92
N ILE A 82 2.44 7.13 -9.93
CA ILE A 82 1.74 8.38 -9.62
C ILE A 82 1.97 9.41 -10.74
N GLU A 83 3.18 9.52 -11.28
CA GLU A 83 3.48 10.38 -12.44
C GLU A 83 2.58 10.06 -13.63
N ARG A 84 2.37 8.77 -13.94
CA ARG A 84 1.42 8.35 -14.99
C ARG A 84 -0.01 8.77 -14.71
N TRP A 85 -0.44 8.81 -13.44
CA TRP A 85 -1.76 9.33 -13.09
C TRP A 85 -1.84 10.84 -13.27
N LEU A 86 -0.75 11.57 -13.01
CA LEU A 86 -0.69 13.01 -13.19
C LEU A 86 -0.76 13.45 -14.66
N ASP A 87 -0.44 12.56 -15.61
CA ASP A 87 -0.66 12.79 -17.05
C ASP A 87 -2.16 12.96 -17.41
N TYR A 88 -3.06 12.39 -16.59
CA TYR A 88 -4.51 12.39 -16.84
C TYR A 88 -5.32 13.16 -15.80
N PHE A 89 -4.82 13.26 -14.57
CA PHE A 89 -5.52 13.89 -13.45
C PHE A 89 -4.71 15.07 -12.93
N HIS A 90 -5.35 16.23 -12.83
CA HIS A 90 -4.78 17.37 -12.12
C HIS A 90 -4.43 16.98 -10.68
N HIS A 91 -3.33 17.51 -10.14
CA HIS A 91 -2.85 17.17 -8.79
C HIS A 91 -3.93 17.34 -7.71
N ASN A 92 -4.79 18.37 -7.81
CA ASN A 92 -5.93 18.58 -6.90
C ASN A 92 -7.03 17.50 -6.96
N ASN A 93 -7.02 16.63 -7.96
CA ASN A 93 -7.94 15.49 -8.11
C ASN A 93 -7.25 14.15 -7.82
N LEU A 94 -6.01 14.17 -7.34
CA LEU A 94 -5.25 12.99 -6.94
C LEU A 94 -4.99 13.05 -5.43
N HIS A 95 -5.43 12.02 -4.70
CA HIS A 95 -5.19 11.92 -3.26
C HIS A 95 -4.38 10.68 -2.90
N ILE A 96 -3.39 10.86 -2.03
CA ILE A 96 -2.50 9.80 -1.59
C ILE A 96 -2.82 9.50 -0.13
N ILE A 97 -3.21 8.24 0.12
CA ILE A 97 -3.58 7.74 1.43
C ILE A 97 -2.39 6.98 2.01
N ASP A 98 -2.01 7.30 3.24
CA ASP A 98 -1.06 6.51 4.02
C ASP A 98 -1.76 5.23 4.53
N GLY A 99 -1.34 4.08 3.99
CA GLY A 99 -1.89 2.78 4.31
C GLY A 99 -1.58 2.29 5.72
N ASP A 100 -0.47 2.73 6.32
CA ASP A 100 -0.15 2.36 7.70
C ASP A 100 -0.98 3.21 8.67
N GLN A 101 -1.24 4.48 8.32
CA GLN A 101 -2.19 5.31 9.05
C GLN A 101 -3.63 4.83 8.88
N LEU A 102 -4.05 4.40 7.69
CA LEU A 102 -5.36 3.80 7.44
C LEU A 102 -5.55 2.51 8.26
N LYS A 103 -4.48 1.75 8.50
CA LYS A 103 -4.52 0.54 9.32
C LYS A 103 -4.66 0.85 10.81
N SER A 104 -3.94 1.85 11.33
CA SER A 104 -3.89 2.18 12.76
C SER A 104 -4.98 3.15 13.21
N ASN A 105 -5.40 4.05 12.34
CA ASN A 105 -6.38 5.10 12.61
C ASN A 105 -7.25 5.36 11.36
N PRO A 106 -8.15 4.42 11.00
CA PRO A 106 -8.96 4.55 9.80
C PRO A 106 -9.98 5.69 9.85
N VAL A 107 -10.45 6.09 11.03
CA VAL A 107 -11.48 7.14 11.17
C VAL A 107 -10.93 8.47 10.65
N ASP A 108 -9.77 8.90 11.14
CA ASP A 108 -9.18 10.18 10.73
C ASP A 108 -8.81 10.20 9.25
N VAL A 109 -8.31 9.08 8.72
CA VAL A 109 -7.95 8.97 7.29
C VAL A 109 -9.19 9.05 6.41
N LEU A 110 -10.27 8.35 6.78
CA LEU A 110 -11.53 8.38 6.04
C LEU A 110 -12.21 9.74 6.15
N ASP A 111 -12.08 10.43 7.29
CA ASP A 111 -12.56 11.79 7.49
C ASP A 111 -11.85 12.81 6.59
N GLN A 112 -10.53 12.71 6.46
CA GLN A 112 -9.76 13.52 5.51
C GLN A 112 -10.15 13.19 4.08
N PHE A 113 -10.34 11.92 3.76
CA PHE A 113 -10.70 11.48 2.43
C PHE A 113 -12.10 11.95 2.00
N GLN A 114 -13.10 11.91 2.89
CA GLN A 114 -14.43 12.43 2.57
C GLN A 114 -14.44 13.96 2.36
N LYS A 115 -13.60 14.70 3.09
CA LYS A 115 -13.41 16.15 2.88
C LYS A 115 -12.81 16.43 1.50
N PHE A 116 -11.81 15.66 1.10
CA PHE A 116 -11.23 15.72 -0.24
C PHE A 116 -12.28 15.45 -1.34
N LEU A 117 -13.16 14.46 -1.13
CA LEU A 117 -14.28 14.15 -2.03
C LEU A 117 -15.43 15.18 -1.97
N LYS A 118 -15.40 16.12 -1.02
CA LYS A 118 -16.45 17.12 -0.78
C LYS A 118 -17.82 16.46 -0.53
N ILE A 119 -17.83 15.36 0.22
CA ILE A 119 -19.07 14.65 0.59
C ILE A 119 -19.85 15.51 1.59
N THR A 120 -21.15 15.66 1.37
CA THR A 120 -22.06 16.41 2.26
C THR A 120 -23.41 15.70 2.30
N PRO A 121 -23.97 15.39 3.49
CA PRO A 121 -23.38 15.60 4.82
C PRO A 121 -22.19 14.67 5.10
N PRO A 122 -21.27 15.04 6.01
CA PRO A 122 -20.17 14.17 6.40
C PRO A 122 -20.70 12.90 7.07
N PHE A 123 -20.06 11.77 6.77
CA PHE A 123 -20.34 10.48 7.39
C PHE A 123 -19.48 10.30 8.64
N ASP A 124 -20.09 9.92 9.77
CA ASP A 124 -19.36 9.68 11.02
C ASP A 124 -18.77 8.26 11.04
N TYR A 125 -17.49 8.12 10.68
CA TYR A 125 -16.84 6.80 10.71
C TYR A 125 -16.59 6.26 12.12
N SER A 126 -16.62 7.11 13.16
CA SER A 126 -16.28 6.72 14.54
C SER A 126 -17.31 5.77 15.16
N SER A 127 -18.59 5.96 14.85
CA SER A 127 -19.68 5.07 15.28
C SER A 127 -19.83 3.81 14.42
N HIS A 128 -19.25 3.82 13.22
CA HIS A 128 -19.41 2.75 12.23
C HIS A 128 -18.20 1.83 12.08
N ILE A 129 -17.07 2.13 12.70
CA ILE A 129 -15.85 1.33 12.64
C ILE A 129 -15.27 1.16 14.05
N ARG A 130 -15.00 -0.07 14.47
CA ARG A 130 -14.40 -0.38 15.78
C ARG A 130 -13.22 -1.33 15.65
N TYR A 131 -12.23 -1.17 16.51
CA TYR A 131 -11.12 -2.12 16.63
C TYR A 131 -11.61 -3.46 17.19
N ASP A 132 -11.22 -4.56 16.54
CA ASP A 132 -11.40 -5.91 17.04
C ASP A 132 -10.03 -6.51 17.42
N ALA A 133 -9.81 -6.72 18.71
CA ALA A 133 -8.54 -7.22 19.25
C ALA A 133 -8.25 -8.68 18.82
N LYS A 134 -9.26 -9.51 18.59
CA LYS A 134 -9.07 -10.89 18.12
C LYS A 134 -8.64 -10.89 16.65
N LYS A 135 -9.21 -9.99 15.84
CA LYS A 135 -8.82 -9.82 14.44
C LYS A 135 -7.48 -9.07 14.31
N GLY A 136 -7.20 -8.14 15.23
CA GLY A 136 -6.06 -7.23 15.18
C GLY A 136 -6.25 -6.05 14.23
N PHE A 137 -7.48 -5.80 13.77
CA PHE A 137 -7.81 -4.76 12.78
C PHE A 137 -9.15 -4.11 13.10
N PHE A 138 -9.39 -2.94 12.51
CA PHE A 138 -10.68 -2.27 12.53
C PHE A 138 -11.71 -2.99 11.64
N CYS A 139 -12.94 -3.07 12.12
CA CYS A 139 -14.05 -3.76 11.50
C CYS A 139 -15.30 -2.87 11.44
N LYS A 140 -16.16 -3.09 10.45
CA LYS A 140 -17.43 -2.37 10.34
C LYS A 140 -18.38 -2.80 11.47
N VAL A 141 -19.01 -1.84 12.14
CA VAL A 141 -20.08 -2.09 13.11
C VAL A 141 -21.39 -2.35 12.36
N LEU A 142 -22.15 -3.36 12.80
CA LEU A 142 -23.47 -3.69 12.27
C LEU A 142 -24.56 -3.17 13.20
N GLU A 143 -25.74 -2.90 12.63
CA GLU A 143 -26.95 -2.65 13.39
C GLU A 143 -27.28 -3.92 14.20
N GLY A 144 -27.37 -3.78 15.54
CA GLY A 144 -27.48 -4.92 16.47
C GLY A 144 -26.22 -5.25 17.27
N GLY A 145 -25.16 -4.44 17.17
CA GLY A 145 -23.99 -4.51 18.06
C GLY A 145 -22.91 -5.53 17.67
N GLY A 146 -23.14 -6.29 16.60
CA GLY A 146 -22.13 -7.17 16.00
C GLY A 146 -21.11 -6.39 15.16
N ASN A 147 -20.01 -7.05 14.79
CA ASN A 147 -18.99 -6.50 13.91
C ASN A 147 -18.75 -7.38 12.68
N LYS A 148 -18.58 -6.74 11.52
CA LYS A 148 -18.22 -7.38 10.25
C LYS A 148 -16.81 -6.97 9.87
N CYS A 149 -15.86 -7.85 10.14
CA CYS A 149 -14.47 -7.70 9.75
C CYS A 149 -14.24 -8.06 8.28
N LEU A 150 -13.14 -7.57 7.73
CA LEU A 150 -12.64 -8.04 6.43
C LEU A 150 -12.34 -9.55 6.50
N GLY A 151 -12.59 -10.26 5.38
CA GLY A 151 -12.50 -11.72 5.32
C GLY A 151 -11.11 -12.31 5.63
N LYS A 152 -11.03 -13.63 5.75
CA LYS A 152 -9.80 -14.38 6.12
C LYS A 152 -8.57 -14.10 5.24
N GLY A 153 -8.78 -13.63 4.01
CA GLY A 153 -7.69 -13.21 3.11
C GLY A 153 -7.01 -11.88 3.49
N LYS A 154 -7.60 -11.09 4.40
CA LYS A 154 -7.10 -9.77 4.80
C LYS A 154 -6.46 -9.83 6.19
N GLY A 155 -5.30 -9.21 6.33
CA GLY A 155 -4.55 -9.18 7.59
C GLY A 155 -3.89 -10.51 7.95
N ARG A 156 -3.46 -11.29 6.95
CA ARG A 156 -2.66 -12.50 7.17
C ARG A 156 -1.29 -12.13 7.74
N GLN A 157 -0.83 -12.90 8.71
CA GLN A 157 0.53 -12.79 9.22
C GLN A 157 1.43 -13.73 8.42
N TYR A 158 2.58 -13.18 8.02
CA TYR A 158 3.62 -13.88 7.29
C TYR A 158 4.90 -13.80 8.10
N ALA A 159 5.80 -14.76 7.89
CA ALA A 159 7.11 -14.73 8.53
C ALA A 159 7.83 -13.43 8.14
N THR A 160 8.51 -12.83 9.13
CA THR A 160 9.33 -11.64 8.90
C THR A 160 10.43 -11.96 7.89
N MET A 161 10.75 -10.99 7.05
CA MET A 161 11.86 -11.09 6.11
C MET A 161 13.18 -11.13 6.87
N ASP A 162 14.16 -11.87 6.37
CA ASP A 162 15.53 -11.84 6.91
C ASP A 162 16.18 -10.46 6.68
N ALA A 163 17.13 -10.11 7.55
CA ALA A 163 17.74 -8.80 7.57
C ALA A 163 18.52 -8.46 6.28
N GLU A 164 19.15 -9.46 5.66
CA GLU A 164 19.90 -9.28 4.41
C GLU A 164 18.97 -8.94 3.25
N SER A 165 17.87 -9.69 3.10
CA SER A 165 16.85 -9.43 2.07
C SER A 165 16.18 -8.08 2.27
N TYR A 166 15.91 -7.71 3.52
CA TYR A 166 15.35 -6.39 3.85
C TYR A 166 16.32 -5.27 3.46
N LYS A 167 17.60 -5.39 3.81
CA LYS A 167 18.65 -4.42 3.45
C LYS A 167 18.77 -4.27 1.93
N TYR A 168 18.84 -5.38 1.20
CA TYR A 168 18.91 -5.37 -0.27
C TYR A 168 17.71 -4.65 -0.90
N LEU A 169 16.49 -4.95 -0.45
CA LEU A 169 15.28 -4.30 -0.99
C LEU A 169 15.22 -2.83 -0.63
N ARG A 170 15.70 -2.43 0.55
CA ARG A 170 15.82 -1.01 0.93
C ARG A 170 16.76 -0.27 -0.01
N GLU A 171 17.96 -0.81 -0.25
CA GLU A 171 18.93 -0.23 -1.20
C GLU A 171 18.34 -0.16 -2.62
N TYR A 172 17.62 -1.20 -3.05
CA TYR A 172 16.90 -1.21 -4.34
C TYR A 172 15.83 -0.12 -4.44
N TYR A 173 15.04 0.10 -3.38
CA TYR A 173 13.95 1.07 -3.37
C TYR A 173 14.38 2.51 -3.09
N MET A 174 15.57 2.73 -2.52
CA MET A 174 16.09 4.05 -2.15
C MET A 174 15.95 5.13 -3.26
N PRO A 175 16.36 4.91 -4.52
CA PRO A 175 16.17 5.91 -5.58
C PRO A 175 14.68 6.19 -5.87
N TYR A 176 13.81 5.17 -5.79
CA TYR A 176 12.38 5.32 -6.02
C TYR A 176 11.66 6.02 -4.86
N ASN A 177 12.05 5.74 -3.62
CA ASN A 177 11.53 6.39 -2.41
C ASN A 177 11.97 7.86 -2.34
N THR A 178 13.21 8.15 -2.76
CA THR A 178 13.70 9.53 -2.90
C THR A 178 12.90 10.30 -3.96
N ALA A 179 12.63 9.68 -5.12
CA ALA A 179 11.79 10.27 -6.15
C ALA A 179 10.36 10.51 -5.64
N LEU A 180 9.82 9.57 -4.86
CA LEU A 180 8.49 9.71 -4.25
C LEU A 180 8.44 10.91 -3.31
N VAL A 181 9.41 11.10 -2.40
CA VAL A 181 9.44 12.29 -1.53
C VAL A 181 9.45 13.58 -2.34
N LYS A 182 10.26 13.65 -3.40
CA LYS A 182 10.30 14.83 -4.29
C LYS A 182 8.95 15.08 -4.96
N LEU A 183 8.27 14.02 -5.41
CA LEU A 183 6.95 14.11 -6.01
C LEU A 183 5.89 14.56 -4.99
N LEU A 184 5.86 13.95 -3.80
CA LEU A 184 4.91 14.30 -2.74
C LEU A 184 5.06 15.76 -2.30
N ARG A 185 6.27 16.29 -2.21
CA ARG A 185 6.51 17.71 -1.89
C ARG A 185 5.96 18.68 -2.92
N LYS A 186 5.85 18.26 -4.19
CA LYS A 186 5.22 19.06 -5.26
C LYS A 186 3.69 19.00 -5.20
N LEU A 187 3.13 17.98 -4.55
CA LEU A 187 1.69 17.83 -4.35
C LEU A 187 1.32 18.53 -3.04
N GLU A 188 0.98 19.83 -3.12
CA GLU A 188 0.77 20.75 -1.99
C GLU A 188 -0.18 20.23 -0.89
N HIS A 189 -1.08 19.30 -1.21
CA HIS A 189 -2.07 18.73 -0.29
C HIS A 189 -1.67 17.38 0.32
N THR A 190 -0.39 16.99 0.22
CA THR A 190 0.06 15.66 0.64
C THR A 190 1.14 15.73 1.70
N THR A 191 0.94 15.01 2.80
CA THR A 191 1.96 14.80 3.81
C THR A 191 2.85 13.63 3.42
N ILE A 192 4.15 13.73 3.69
CA ILE A 192 5.07 12.60 3.53
C ILE A 192 4.72 11.54 4.61
N PRO A 193 4.36 10.30 4.21
CA PRO A 193 4.06 9.22 5.14
C PRO A 193 5.20 8.93 6.12
N GLN A 194 4.88 8.49 7.33
CA GLN A 194 5.90 8.24 8.35
C GLN A 194 6.84 7.09 7.95
N TRP A 195 6.30 5.99 7.41
CA TRP A 195 7.09 4.86 6.94
C TRP A 195 8.16 5.26 5.91
N LEU A 196 7.87 6.26 5.07
CA LEU A 196 8.79 6.75 4.05
C LEU A 196 9.91 7.61 4.63
N LYS A 197 9.61 8.38 5.69
CA LYS A 197 10.63 9.12 6.44
C LYS A 197 11.55 8.16 7.17
N ASP A 198 10.98 7.17 7.84
CA ASP A 198 11.74 6.18 8.61
C ASP A 198 12.70 5.41 7.70
N ASP A 199 12.23 4.96 6.53
CA ASP A 199 13.05 4.23 5.56
C ASP A 199 14.25 5.05 5.05
N LEU A 200 14.04 6.35 4.78
CA LEU A 200 15.09 7.23 4.28
C LEU A 200 16.05 7.71 5.39
N SER A 201 15.58 7.87 6.63
CA SER A 201 16.42 8.26 7.78
C SER A 201 17.47 7.21 8.13
N TYR A 202 17.18 5.94 7.88
CA TYR A 202 18.09 4.84 8.23
C TYR A 202 19.36 4.81 7.36
N SER A 203 19.35 5.47 6.20
CA SER A 203 20.51 5.56 5.30
C SER A 203 21.61 6.52 5.78
N SER A 204 21.36 7.27 6.85
CA SER A 204 22.28 8.28 7.41
C SER A 204 23.13 7.76 8.58
N THR A 205 23.05 6.48 8.88
CA THR A 205 23.80 5.76 9.94
C THR A 205 24.38 4.48 9.38
#